data_AF-A0A832PBX1-F1
#
_entry.id   AF-A0A832PBX1-F1
#
_cell.length_a   1.000
_cell.length_b   1.000
_cell.length_c   1.000
_cell.angle_alpha   90.00
_cell.angle_beta   90.00
_cell.angle_gamma   90.00
#
_symmetry.space_group_name_H-M   'P 1'
#
loop_
_entity.id
_entity.type
_entity.pdbx_description
1 polymer ?
#
loop_
_entity_poly.entity_id
_entity_poly.type
_entity_poly.pdbx_seq_one_letter_code
_entity_poly.pdbx_strand_id
1 'polypeptide(L)'
;MKFAWIKTPDMEWEEKKPLITTALESGIDHILDRENIEKIHKLGNIKVIADDEDADIILVGVNGEGDSTLPLPSNLEESKDLMAAKSLKRQGKPIAAYVEIKGKRYEELARLLGRIVDYLILVGKDWKIIPLENIIADLQGEDVKLIAAVADEEEAKTALETLEHGTDGVLIEPENPSQIKKIAKLIEDIKMGYYELKPATITKLEPLGSGDRVCVDTCSIMEIGEGMLIGSYSQGLFLVHSESLESEYVESRPFRVNAGPVHAYVMTPNHKTKYLSELEAGDEVLIVDKDGKTRPAIVGRVKIEKRPLILVEAEYNGMKLRTLLQNAETIRLVNDKGEPVSVSDLKEGDKILVYVEEAARHFGMAIEETIIEK
;
A
#
# COMPACT_ATOMS: atom_id res chain seq x y z
N MET A 1 -4.33 -2.54 -7.12
CA MET A 1 -3.24 -2.24 -6.17
C MET A 1 -2.07 -1.71 -6.98
N LYS A 2 -1.35 -0.68 -6.50
CA LYS A 2 -0.25 -0.09 -7.28
C LYS A 2 0.96 -1.03 -7.38
N PHE A 3 1.65 -1.04 -8.53
CA PHE A 3 2.88 -1.82 -8.75
C PHE A 3 3.90 -1.08 -9.62
N ALA A 4 5.12 -1.62 -9.71
CA ALA A 4 6.14 -1.17 -10.65
C ALA A 4 6.76 -2.36 -11.38
N TRP A 5 7.19 -2.14 -12.62
CA TRP A 5 7.96 -3.05 -13.47
C TRP A 5 9.31 -2.40 -13.80
N ILE A 6 10.36 -3.20 -14.03
CA ILE A 6 11.66 -2.71 -14.49
C ILE A 6 11.85 -3.08 -15.97
N LYS A 7 12.14 -2.11 -16.84
CA LYS A 7 12.74 -2.36 -18.16
C LYS A 7 14.25 -2.44 -17.98
N THR A 8 14.89 -3.49 -18.47
CA THR A 8 16.36 -3.54 -18.45
C THR A 8 16.94 -2.60 -19.51
N PRO A 9 17.92 -1.74 -19.17
CA PRO A 9 18.64 -0.96 -20.16
C PRO A 9 19.42 -1.87 -21.12
N ASP A 10 19.72 -1.37 -22.32
CA ASP A 10 20.48 -2.09 -23.35
C ASP A 10 21.98 -2.17 -22.98
N MET A 11 22.31 -3.20 -22.20
CA MET A 11 23.58 -3.37 -21.49
C MET A 11 23.96 -4.85 -21.32
N GLU A 12 25.24 -5.11 -21.07
CA GLU A 12 25.76 -6.46 -20.83
C GLU A 12 25.18 -7.12 -19.57
N TRP A 13 25.14 -8.46 -19.57
CA TRP A 13 24.43 -9.23 -18.54
C TRP A 13 24.91 -8.97 -17.11
N GLU A 14 26.22 -8.82 -16.88
CA GLU A 14 26.76 -8.56 -15.54
C GLU A 14 26.48 -7.14 -15.04
N GLU A 15 26.03 -6.22 -15.90
CA GLU A 15 25.57 -4.87 -15.53
C GLU A 15 24.04 -4.83 -15.34
N LYS A 16 23.28 -5.58 -16.15
CA LYS A 16 21.83 -5.81 -15.95
C LYS A 16 21.53 -6.54 -14.63
N LYS A 17 22.30 -7.58 -14.31
CA LYS A 17 22.05 -8.50 -13.19
C LYS A 17 21.95 -7.82 -11.80
N PRO A 18 22.82 -6.87 -11.41
CA PRO A 18 22.65 -6.09 -10.18
C PRO A 18 21.32 -5.31 -10.10
N LEU A 19 20.85 -4.76 -11.23
CA LEU A 19 19.56 -4.05 -11.29
C LEU A 19 18.40 -5.03 -11.04
N ILE A 20 18.41 -6.18 -11.73
CA ILE A 20 17.39 -7.23 -11.61
C ILE A 20 17.36 -7.81 -10.19
N THR A 21 18.52 -8.11 -9.59
CA THR A 21 18.59 -8.57 -8.20
C THR A 21 18.06 -7.51 -7.23
N THR A 22 18.41 -6.23 -7.43
CA THR A 22 17.90 -5.13 -6.60
C THR A 22 16.37 -5.00 -6.70
N ALA A 23 15.80 -5.22 -7.89
CA ALA A 23 14.35 -5.19 -8.09
C ALA A 23 13.66 -6.26 -7.24
N LEU A 24 14.12 -7.52 -7.34
CA LEU A 24 13.59 -8.64 -6.56
C LEU A 24 13.75 -8.42 -5.05
N GLU A 25 14.91 -7.94 -4.59
CA GLU A 25 15.15 -7.54 -3.19
C GLU A 25 14.22 -6.41 -2.71
N SER A 26 13.76 -5.55 -3.62
CA SER A 26 12.87 -4.42 -3.34
C SER A 26 11.39 -4.75 -3.56
N GLY A 27 11.03 -6.03 -3.77
CA GLY A 27 9.65 -6.47 -4.00
C GLY A 27 9.08 -6.11 -5.38
N ILE A 28 9.94 -5.86 -6.37
CA ILE A 28 9.58 -5.69 -7.79
C ILE A 28 10.00 -6.96 -8.54
N ASP A 29 9.02 -7.79 -8.87
CA ASP A 29 9.18 -9.14 -9.43
C ASP A 29 8.91 -9.22 -10.95
N HIS A 30 8.67 -8.10 -11.63
CA HIS A 30 8.34 -8.04 -13.05
C HIS A 30 9.43 -7.28 -13.84
N ILE A 31 10.04 -7.97 -14.81
CA ILE A 31 11.20 -7.48 -15.59
C ILE A 31 10.92 -7.58 -17.11
N LEU A 32 11.01 -6.46 -17.81
CA LEU A 32 10.98 -6.40 -19.27
C LEU A 32 12.42 -6.42 -19.82
N ASP A 33 12.86 -7.61 -20.25
CA ASP A 33 14.11 -7.87 -20.97
C ASP A 33 13.81 -8.87 -22.10
N ARG A 34 14.25 -8.55 -23.32
CA ARG A 34 13.87 -9.27 -24.55
C ARG A 34 14.83 -10.40 -24.95
N GLU A 35 15.91 -10.62 -24.19
CA GLU A 35 17.04 -11.47 -24.61
C GLU A 35 17.52 -12.44 -23.52
N ASN A 36 17.28 -12.10 -22.24
CA ASN A 36 17.90 -12.76 -21.10
C ASN A 36 16.92 -13.58 -20.26
N ILE A 37 15.74 -13.92 -20.81
CA ILE A 37 14.64 -14.66 -20.17
C ILE A 37 15.15 -15.82 -19.31
N GLU A 38 15.86 -16.76 -19.94
CA GLU A 38 16.46 -17.95 -19.31
C GLU A 38 17.44 -17.62 -18.17
N LYS A 39 18.09 -16.45 -18.18
CA LYS A 39 19.03 -16.01 -17.15
C LYS A 39 18.30 -15.35 -15.99
N ILE A 40 17.23 -14.61 -16.26
CA ILE A 40 16.41 -13.91 -15.27
C ILE A 40 15.62 -14.91 -14.41
N HIS A 41 15.00 -15.92 -15.02
CA HIS A 41 14.35 -17.01 -14.27
C HIS A 41 15.30 -17.78 -13.34
N LYS A 42 16.62 -17.73 -13.59
CA LYS A 42 17.64 -18.35 -12.71
C LYS A 42 18.06 -17.47 -11.52
N LEU A 43 17.61 -16.21 -11.45
CA LEU A 43 17.86 -15.31 -10.31
C LEU A 43 16.81 -15.44 -9.20
N GLY A 44 15.58 -15.86 -9.51
CA GLY A 44 14.51 -16.05 -8.53
C GLY A 44 13.13 -16.17 -9.16
N ASN A 45 12.08 -16.06 -8.34
CA ASN A 45 10.70 -15.99 -8.80
C ASN A 45 10.42 -14.61 -9.42
N ILE A 46 10.78 -14.45 -10.69
CA ILE A 46 10.63 -13.23 -11.48
C ILE A 46 9.75 -13.54 -12.70
N LYS A 47 8.86 -12.61 -13.05
CA LYS A 47 8.05 -12.61 -14.27
C LYS A 47 8.74 -11.82 -15.37
N VAL A 48 8.99 -12.47 -16.50
CA VAL A 48 9.68 -11.86 -17.65
C VAL A 48 8.67 -11.44 -18.72
N ILE A 49 8.82 -10.21 -19.20
CA ILE A 49 8.00 -9.62 -20.26
C ILE A 49 8.86 -9.42 -21.52
N ALA A 50 8.55 -10.16 -22.59
CA ALA A 50 9.30 -10.12 -23.85
C ALA A 50 8.41 -10.49 -25.05
N ASP A 51 8.85 -10.12 -26.26
CA ASP A 51 8.22 -10.48 -27.54
C ASP A 51 8.66 -11.88 -28.04
N ASP A 52 8.78 -12.83 -27.09
CA ASP A 52 9.18 -14.23 -27.30
C ASP A 52 8.11 -15.18 -26.72
N GLU A 53 8.01 -16.40 -27.24
CA GLU A 53 7.01 -17.37 -26.78
C GLU A 53 7.31 -17.96 -25.39
N ASP A 54 8.56 -17.96 -24.92
CA ASP A 54 8.97 -18.48 -23.61
C ASP A 54 8.82 -17.45 -22.46
N ALA A 55 8.31 -16.25 -22.74
CA ALA A 55 8.04 -15.22 -21.73
C ALA A 55 6.79 -15.51 -20.88
N ASP A 56 6.78 -15.04 -19.62
CA ASP A 56 5.61 -15.13 -18.73
C ASP A 56 4.44 -14.25 -19.21
N ILE A 57 4.76 -13.10 -19.79
CA ILE A 57 3.82 -12.13 -20.36
C ILE A 57 4.32 -11.76 -21.75
N ILE A 58 3.53 -12.04 -22.78
CA ILE A 58 3.93 -11.80 -24.17
C ILE A 58 3.80 -10.30 -24.49
N LEU A 59 4.89 -9.69 -24.97
CA LEU A 59 4.93 -8.28 -25.35
C LEU A 59 4.52 -8.11 -26.82
N VAL A 60 3.63 -7.16 -27.10
CA VAL A 60 3.23 -6.75 -28.46
C VAL A 60 3.39 -5.23 -28.65
N GLY A 61 3.62 -4.79 -29.89
CA GLY A 61 3.81 -3.37 -30.21
C GLY A 61 5.27 -2.88 -30.24
N VAL A 62 6.20 -3.64 -29.68
CA VAL A 62 7.65 -3.44 -29.88
C VAL A 62 8.07 -4.08 -31.21
N ASN A 63 9.00 -3.45 -31.93
CA ASN A 63 9.31 -3.69 -33.34
C ASN A 63 8.05 -3.59 -34.25
N GLY A 64 7.00 -2.91 -33.78
CA GLY A 64 5.64 -3.00 -34.28
C GLY A 64 5.07 -1.65 -34.71
N GLU A 65 3.75 -1.53 -34.70
CA GLU A 65 3.06 -0.27 -34.97
C GLU A 65 3.02 0.61 -33.71
N GLY A 66 2.96 -0.01 -32.52
CA GLY A 66 2.94 0.63 -31.21
C GLY A 66 4.17 1.52 -30.92
N ASP A 67 5.39 1.02 -31.14
CA ASP A 67 6.63 1.81 -31.06
C ASP A 67 6.94 2.59 -32.36
N SER A 68 6.10 2.43 -33.39
CA SER A 68 6.22 3.04 -34.71
C SER A 68 7.41 2.59 -35.56
N THR A 69 8.00 1.42 -35.28
CA THR A 69 8.91 0.72 -36.22
C THR A 69 8.18 0.43 -37.55
N LEU A 70 6.88 0.16 -37.47
CA LEU A 70 5.95 0.03 -38.59
C LEU A 70 4.96 1.22 -38.62
N PRO A 71 4.53 1.69 -39.81
CA PRO A 71 3.55 2.77 -39.91
C PRO A 71 2.13 2.26 -39.58
N LEU A 72 1.40 3.01 -38.75
CA LEU A 72 -0.01 2.75 -38.44
C LEU A 72 -0.85 2.62 -39.74
N PRO A 73 -1.64 1.54 -39.93
CA PRO A 73 -2.53 1.39 -41.08
C PRO A 73 -3.60 2.50 -41.12
N SER A 74 -4.25 2.69 -42.27
CA SER A 74 -5.33 3.69 -42.41
C SER A 74 -6.55 3.35 -41.54
N ASN A 75 -6.87 2.06 -41.41
CA ASN A 75 -7.88 1.52 -40.50
C ASN A 75 -7.17 0.80 -39.35
N LEU A 76 -7.44 1.17 -38.09
CA LEU A 76 -6.76 0.57 -36.94
C LEU A 76 -7.23 -0.86 -36.60
N GLU A 77 -8.38 -1.30 -37.11
CA GLU A 77 -8.80 -2.71 -37.00
C GLU A 77 -7.92 -3.67 -37.84
N GLU A 78 -7.17 -3.13 -38.81
CA GLU A 78 -6.17 -3.85 -39.62
C GLU A 78 -4.76 -3.80 -39.00
N SER A 79 -4.63 -3.27 -37.78
CA SER A 79 -3.36 -3.22 -37.04
C SER A 79 -2.78 -4.61 -36.80
N LYS A 80 -1.50 -4.79 -37.15
CA LYS A 80 -0.77 -6.04 -36.89
C LYS A 80 -0.67 -6.37 -35.42
N ASP A 81 -0.42 -5.36 -34.58
CA ASP A 81 -0.29 -5.52 -33.14
C ASP A 81 -1.64 -5.90 -32.53
N LEU A 82 -2.72 -5.28 -33.00
CA LEU A 82 -4.09 -5.62 -32.60
C LEU A 82 -4.47 -7.05 -33.04
N MET A 83 -4.07 -7.47 -34.25
CA MET A 83 -4.24 -8.85 -34.73
C MET A 83 -3.41 -9.85 -33.92
N ALA A 84 -2.18 -9.50 -33.54
CA ALA A 84 -1.32 -10.33 -32.69
C ALA A 84 -1.94 -10.50 -31.29
N ALA A 85 -2.35 -9.40 -30.63
CA ALA A 85 -3.04 -9.42 -29.35
C ALA A 85 -4.32 -10.27 -29.40
N LYS A 86 -5.19 -10.05 -30.39
CA LYS A 86 -6.40 -10.86 -30.65
C LYS A 86 -6.07 -12.35 -30.87
N SER A 87 -4.89 -12.67 -31.41
CA SER A 87 -4.46 -14.05 -31.61
C SER A 87 -3.97 -14.71 -30.32
N LEU A 88 -3.06 -14.05 -29.61
CA LEU A 88 -2.46 -14.51 -28.35
C LEU A 88 -3.51 -14.66 -27.24
N LYS A 89 -4.49 -13.75 -27.13
CA LYS A 89 -5.49 -13.79 -26.06
C LYS A 89 -6.39 -15.03 -26.16
N ARG A 90 -6.61 -15.53 -27.38
CA ARG A 90 -7.32 -16.81 -27.64
C ARG A 90 -6.50 -18.04 -27.29
N GLN A 91 -5.19 -17.92 -27.06
CA GLN A 91 -4.33 -18.98 -26.55
C GLN A 91 -4.24 -18.99 -25.02
N GLY A 92 -4.78 -17.97 -24.34
CA GLY A 92 -4.78 -17.87 -22.88
C GLY A 92 -3.44 -17.47 -22.24
N LYS A 93 -2.45 -17.02 -23.03
CA LYS A 93 -1.24 -16.39 -22.49
C LYS A 93 -1.56 -14.95 -22.02
N PRO A 94 -0.98 -14.47 -20.90
CA PRO A 94 -1.03 -13.04 -20.53
C PRO A 94 -0.29 -12.17 -21.56
N ILE A 95 -0.77 -10.96 -21.79
CA ILE A 95 -0.24 -10.05 -22.81
C ILE A 95 0.01 -8.65 -22.24
N ALA A 96 1.15 -8.06 -22.60
CA ALA A 96 1.42 -6.64 -22.45
C ALA A 96 1.46 -5.97 -23.84
N ALA A 97 0.71 -4.89 -24.05
CA ALA A 97 0.88 -4.01 -25.21
C ALA A 97 1.82 -2.85 -24.87
N TYR A 98 2.71 -2.49 -25.79
CA TYR A 98 3.58 -1.33 -25.73
C TYR A 98 3.18 -0.31 -26.79
N VAL A 99 2.86 0.92 -26.38
CA VAL A 99 2.47 2.00 -27.32
C VAL A 99 3.18 3.30 -26.98
N GLU A 100 3.92 3.86 -27.93
CA GLU A 100 4.56 5.17 -27.82
C GLU A 100 3.60 6.25 -28.36
N ILE A 101 3.01 7.03 -27.45
CA ILE A 101 1.97 8.03 -27.72
C ILE A 101 2.57 9.25 -28.44
N LYS A 102 2.68 9.15 -29.76
CA LYS A 102 3.10 10.24 -30.68
C LYS A 102 1.91 11.11 -31.16
N GLY A 103 0.74 10.97 -30.53
CA GLY A 103 -0.48 11.71 -30.80
C GLY A 103 -1.70 10.82 -31.06
N LYS A 104 -2.86 11.44 -31.32
CA LYS A 104 -4.20 10.82 -31.28
C LYS A 104 -4.36 9.43 -31.88
N ARG A 105 -3.75 9.12 -33.04
CA ARG A 105 -3.85 7.78 -33.66
C ARG A 105 -3.20 6.67 -32.82
N TYR A 106 -2.20 7.00 -32.01
CA TYR A 106 -1.59 6.09 -31.04
C TYR A 106 -2.43 5.99 -29.75
N GLU A 107 -3.14 7.05 -29.34
CA GLU A 107 -4.15 6.98 -28.28
C GLU A 107 -5.31 6.07 -28.68
N GLU A 108 -5.78 6.17 -29.93
CA GLU A 108 -6.80 5.30 -30.53
C GLU A 108 -6.35 3.83 -30.55
N LEU A 109 -5.11 3.56 -31.00
CA LEU A 109 -4.54 2.21 -30.97
C LEU A 109 -4.40 1.67 -29.54
N ALA A 110 -3.94 2.50 -28.59
CA ALA A 110 -3.79 2.12 -27.19
C ALA A 110 -5.14 1.71 -26.56
N ARG A 111 -6.23 2.45 -26.84
CA ARG A 111 -7.58 2.08 -26.40
C ARG A 111 -8.06 0.77 -27.03
N LEU A 112 -7.78 0.54 -28.31
CA LEU A 112 -8.16 -0.71 -28.99
C LEU A 112 -7.39 -1.93 -28.45
N LEU A 113 -6.10 -1.78 -28.15
CA LEU A 113 -5.29 -2.82 -27.51
C LEU A 113 -5.72 -3.06 -26.06
N GLY A 114 -5.99 -1.99 -25.30
CA GLY A 114 -6.39 -2.03 -23.89
C GLY A 114 -7.70 -2.79 -23.61
N ARG A 115 -8.56 -2.99 -24.61
CA ARG A 115 -9.77 -3.85 -24.51
C ARG A 115 -9.50 -5.35 -24.68
N ILE A 116 -8.23 -5.74 -24.80
CA ILE A 116 -7.82 -7.09 -25.24
C ILE A 116 -6.65 -7.62 -24.41
N VAL A 117 -5.63 -6.81 -24.19
CA VAL A 117 -4.43 -7.19 -23.41
C VAL A 117 -4.67 -7.06 -21.91
N ASP A 118 -3.87 -7.78 -21.12
CA ASP A 118 -3.95 -7.77 -19.65
C ASP A 118 -3.21 -6.55 -19.07
N TYR A 119 -2.18 -6.06 -19.77
CA TYR A 119 -1.38 -4.89 -19.40
C TYR A 119 -1.18 -3.94 -20.59
N LEU A 120 -1.33 -2.63 -20.38
CA LEU A 120 -1.11 -1.60 -21.40
C LEU A 120 -0.01 -0.63 -20.94
N ILE A 121 1.17 -0.75 -21.54
CA ILE A 121 2.33 0.11 -21.33
C ILE A 121 2.22 1.32 -22.25
N LEU A 122 2.03 2.50 -21.64
CA LEU A 122 1.93 3.79 -22.29
C LEU A 122 3.25 4.54 -22.14
N VAL A 123 3.91 4.83 -23.25
CA VAL A 123 5.17 5.57 -23.31
C VAL A 123 4.94 6.92 -24.00
N GLY A 124 5.55 7.99 -23.53
CA GLY A 124 5.49 9.29 -24.20
C GLY A 124 6.73 10.13 -23.95
N LYS A 125 6.97 11.09 -24.84
CA LYS A 125 8.22 11.89 -24.88
C LYS A 125 8.24 13.09 -23.93
N ASP A 126 7.09 13.45 -23.37
CA ASP A 126 6.90 14.58 -22.47
C ASP A 126 5.65 14.30 -21.63
N TRP A 127 5.82 13.68 -20.45
CA TRP A 127 4.71 13.07 -19.68
C TRP A 127 3.67 14.10 -19.24
N LYS A 128 4.13 15.34 -19.03
CA LYS A 128 3.33 16.52 -18.70
C LYS A 128 2.34 16.92 -19.79
N ILE A 129 2.39 16.28 -20.97
CA ILE A 129 1.53 16.53 -22.14
C ILE A 129 0.92 15.23 -22.71
N ILE A 130 1.05 14.08 -22.03
CA ILE A 130 0.31 12.86 -22.41
C ILE A 130 -1.13 13.01 -21.88
N PRO A 131 -2.18 12.87 -22.71
CA PRO A 131 -3.58 12.83 -22.25
C PRO A 131 -3.93 11.47 -21.62
N LEU A 132 -3.12 11.05 -20.64
CA LEU A 132 -3.26 9.81 -19.88
C LEU A 132 -4.67 9.71 -19.28
N GLU A 133 -5.18 10.85 -18.80
CA GLU A 133 -6.56 11.09 -18.36
C GLU A 133 -7.62 10.47 -19.30
N ASN A 134 -7.50 10.71 -20.61
CA ASN A 134 -8.47 10.25 -21.61
C ASN A 134 -8.33 8.75 -21.91
N ILE A 135 -7.19 8.13 -21.62
CA ILE A 135 -6.98 6.68 -21.79
C ILE A 135 -7.44 5.94 -20.52
N ILE A 136 -7.18 6.50 -19.33
CA ILE A 136 -7.72 6.02 -18.06
C ILE A 136 -9.26 6.02 -18.11
N ALA A 137 -9.88 7.15 -18.47
CA ALA A 137 -11.34 7.28 -18.49
C ALA A 137 -12.03 6.32 -19.48
N ASP A 138 -11.44 6.08 -20.66
CA ASP A 138 -11.98 5.16 -21.67
C ASP A 138 -11.85 3.67 -21.31
N LEU A 139 -10.92 3.33 -20.41
CA LEU A 139 -10.57 1.95 -20.03
C LEU A 139 -10.90 1.60 -18.57
N GLN A 140 -11.44 2.54 -17.78
CA GLN A 140 -11.72 2.36 -16.35
C GLN A 140 -12.65 1.16 -16.02
N GLY A 141 -13.49 0.75 -16.98
CA GLY A 141 -14.40 -0.40 -16.85
C GLY A 141 -13.94 -1.68 -17.57
N GLU A 142 -12.75 -1.68 -18.17
CA GLU A 142 -12.17 -2.81 -18.92
C GLU A 142 -11.20 -3.60 -18.03
N ASP A 143 -11.05 -4.92 -18.27
CA ASP A 143 -10.15 -5.78 -17.48
C ASP A 143 -8.70 -5.69 -17.97
N VAL A 144 -8.09 -4.52 -17.73
CA VAL A 144 -6.70 -4.19 -18.11
C VAL A 144 -5.97 -3.45 -17.00
N LYS A 145 -4.65 -3.59 -16.93
CA LYS A 145 -3.77 -2.88 -16.01
C LYS A 145 -2.97 -1.82 -16.76
N LEU A 146 -3.17 -0.55 -16.42
CA LEU A 146 -2.50 0.57 -17.09
C LEU A 146 -1.12 0.81 -16.46
N ILE A 147 -0.08 0.91 -17.30
CA ILE A 147 1.31 1.10 -16.88
C ILE A 147 1.87 2.33 -17.60
N ALA A 148 2.33 3.35 -16.87
CA ALA A 148 3.04 4.49 -17.48
C ALA A 148 4.55 4.22 -17.49
N ALA A 149 5.22 4.42 -18.63
CA ALA A 149 6.67 4.48 -18.65
C ALA A 149 7.17 5.85 -18.17
N VAL A 150 8.16 5.84 -17.27
CA VAL A 150 8.64 7.01 -16.50
C VAL A 150 10.15 6.97 -16.36
N ALA A 151 10.82 8.14 -16.34
CA ALA A 151 12.28 8.20 -16.18
C ALA A 151 12.71 8.26 -14.70
N ASP A 152 11.91 8.87 -13.83
CA ASP A 152 12.26 9.08 -12.43
C ASP A 152 11.07 9.00 -11.45
N GLU A 153 11.36 9.32 -10.18
CA GLU A 153 10.46 9.27 -9.04
C GLU A 153 9.35 10.34 -9.06
N GLU A 154 9.62 11.53 -9.63
CA GLU A 154 8.60 12.58 -9.78
C GLU A 154 7.61 12.21 -10.90
N GLU A 155 8.11 11.65 -12.00
CA GLU A 155 7.26 11.19 -13.11
C GLU A 155 6.42 9.97 -12.70
N ALA A 156 7.02 9.04 -11.96
CA ALA A 156 6.33 7.91 -11.36
C ALA A 156 5.22 8.36 -10.41
N LYS A 157 5.51 9.29 -9.49
CA LYS A 157 4.52 9.81 -8.55
C LYS A 157 3.35 10.47 -9.29
N THR A 158 3.65 11.32 -10.27
CA THR A 158 2.64 12.00 -11.10
C THR A 158 1.71 11.01 -11.80
N ALA A 159 2.26 9.96 -12.43
CA ALA A 159 1.46 8.93 -13.11
C ALA A 159 0.58 8.10 -12.16
N LEU A 160 1.07 7.84 -10.93
CA LEU A 160 0.36 7.06 -9.92
C LEU A 160 -0.76 7.87 -9.21
N GLU A 161 -0.67 9.20 -9.16
CA GLU A 161 -1.63 10.10 -8.47
C GLU A 161 -2.69 10.75 -9.40
N THR A 162 -2.54 10.67 -10.73
CA THR A 162 -3.43 11.32 -11.73
C THR A 162 -4.91 10.91 -11.61
N LEU A 163 -5.85 11.87 -11.65
CA LEU A 163 -7.32 11.63 -11.60
C LEU A 163 -7.84 10.74 -10.44
N GLU A 164 -7.29 10.85 -9.23
CA GLU A 164 -7.71 10.08 -8.02
C GLU A 164 -7.55 8.55 -8.11
N HIS A 165 -7.33 7.98 -9.31
CA HIS A 165 -7.18 6.55 -9.57
C HIS A 165 -5.80 6.20 -10.12
N GLY A 166 -5.18 7.07 -10.91
CA GLY A 166 -3.87 6.92 -11.55
C GLY A 166 -3.75 5.74 -12.51
N THR A 167 -2.52 5.45 -12.95
CA THR A 167 -2.19 4.14 -13.53
C THR A 167 -2.19 3.04 -12.46
N ASP A 168 -2.44 1.79 -12.84
CA ASP A 168 -2.22 0.65 -11.94
C ASP A 168 -0.73 0.47 -11.61
N GLY A 169 0.18 0.87 -12.50
CA GLY A 169 1.59 0.83 -12.21
C GLY A 169 2.46 1.71 -13.10
N VAL A 170 3.77 1.55 -12.93
CA VAL A 170 4.81 2.27 -13.68
C VAL A 170 5.89 1.32 -14.22
N LEU A 171 6.50 1.69 -15.34
CA LEU A 171 7.65 1.01 -15.93
C LEU A 171 8.84 1.98 -15.92
N ILE A 172 9.91 1.66 -15.21
CA ILE A 172 11.15 2.46 -15.20
C ILE A 172 12.29 1.69 -15.88
N GLU A 173 13.14 2.40 -16.61
CA GLU A 173 14.45 1.93 -17.07
C GLU A 173 15.53 2.54 -16.16
N PRO A 174 16.02 1.82 -15.13
CA PRO A 174 16.89 2.39 -14.12
C PRO A 174 18.35 2.43 -14.60
N GLU A 175 18.98 3.59 -14.48
CA GLU A 175 20.43 3.76 -14.66
C GLU A 175 21.21 3.11 -13.51
N ASN A 176 20.59 2.98 -12.32
CA ASN A 176 21.26 2.51 -11.11
C ASN A 176 20.31 1.89 -10.06
N PRO A 177 20.82 1.05 -9.14
CA PRO A 177 20.04 0.44 -8.05
C PRO A 177 19.29 1.42 -7.12
N SER A 178 19.66 2.70 -7.05
CA SER A 178 19.01 3.68 -6.16
C SER A 178 17.64 4.09 -6.67
N GLN A 179 17.47 4.27 -7.99
CA GLN A 179 16.16 4.52 -8.60
C GLN A 179 15.17 3.39 -8.32
N ILE A 180 15.61 2.12 -8.40
CA ILE A 180 14.79 0.95 -8.10
C ILE A 180 14.25 1.02 -6.66
N LYS A 181 15.12 1.31 -5.68
CA LYS A 181 14.74 1.43 -4.27
C LYS A 181 13.81 2.61 -4.00
N LYS A 182 14.00 3.74 -4.69
CA LYS A 182 13.09 4.91 -4.66
C LYS A 182 11.70 4.57 -5.20
N ILE A 183 11.61 3.94 -6.37
CA ILE A 183 10.33 3.54 -6.97
C ILE A 183 9.63 2.46 -6.13
N ALA A 184 10.36 1.48 -5.61
CA ALA A 184 9.82 0.50 -4.67
C ALA A 184 9.26 1.17 -3.41
N LYS A 185 9.98 2.14 -2.84
CA LYS A 185 9.52 2.89 -1.66
C LYS A 185 8.31 3.78 -1.97
N LEU A 186 8.25 4.43 -3.13
CA LEU A 186 7.07 5.18 -3.58
C LEU A 186 5.83 4.26 -3.72
N ILE A 187 5.99 3.07 -4.32
CA ILE A 187 4.93 2.07 -4.44
C ILE A 187 4.53 1.53 -3.06
N GLU A 188 5.49 1.36 -2.13
CA GLU A 188 5.20 0.99 -0.74
C GLU A 188 4.42 2.10 -0.04
N ASP A 189 4.85 3.36 -0.11
CA ASP A 189 4.22 4.51 0.55
C ASP A 189 2.82 4.83 0.00
N ILE A 190 2.50 4.44 -1.25
CA ILE A 190 1.13 4.50 -1.81
C ILE A 190 0.28 3.28 -1.43
N LYS A 191 0.89 2.14 -1.07
CA LYS A 191 0.21 0.99 -0.45
C LYS A 191 -0.01 1.18 1.05
N MET A 192 0.86 1.95 1.71
CA MET A 192 0.72 2.35 3.10
C MET A 192 -0.51 3.25 3.26
N GLY A 193 -1.54 2.72 3.92
CA GLY A 193 -2.76 3.49 4.18
C GLY A 193 -2.47 4.72 5.05
N TYR A 194 -3.28 5.75 4.91
CA TYR A 194 -3.22 6.93 5.77
C TYR A 194 -4.48 7.01 6.64
N TYR A 195 -4.30 7.19 7.95
CA TYR A 195 -5.37 7.39 8.92
C TYR A 195 -5.17 8.75 9.57
N GLU A 196 -6.06 9.70 9.27
CA GLU A 196 -5.92 11.07 9.78
C GLU A 196 -6.16 11.12 11.29
N LEU A 197 -5.07 11.16 12.05
CA LEU A 197 -5.12 11.17 13.51
C LEU A 197 -5.56 12.53 14.03
N LYS A 198 -6.53 12.53 14.94
CA LYS A 198 -7.12 13.71 15.57
C LYS A 198 -6.67 13.80 17.04
N PRO A 199 -6.39 15.00 17.57
CA PRO A 199 -6.09 15.17 18.99
C PRO A 199 -7.39 15.21 19.82
N ALA A 200 -7.74 14.09 20.47
CA ALA A 200 -8.81 14.05 21.47
C ALA A 200 -8.31 14.52 22.83
N THR A 201 -9.19 15.15 23.62
CA THR A 201 -8.86 15.64 24.98
C THR A 201 -9.36 14.64 26.03
N ILE A 202 -8.51 14.24 26.98
CA ILE A 202 -8.89 13.31 28.05
C ILE A 202 -9.92 13.97 28.97
N THR A 203 -11.05 13.29 29.18
CA THR A 203 -12.17 13.76 30.01
C THR A 203 -12.39 12.92 31.27
N LYS A 204 -11.82 11.71 31.35
CA LYS A 204 -11.82 10.89 32.56
C LYS A 204 -10.69 9.85 32.55
N LEU A 205 -10.06 9.65 33.71
CA LEU A 205 -9.15 8.53 33.98
C LEU A 205 -9.62 7.80 35.24
N GLU A 206 -9.82 6.48 35.17
CA GLU A 206 -10.30 5.69 36.31
C GLU A 206 -9.55 4.35 36.40
N PRO A 207 -8.73 4.13 37.45
CA PRO A 207 -8.16 2.83 37.76
C PRO A 207 -9.25 1.78 38.05
N LEU A 208 -9.14 0.62 37.41
CA LEU A 208 -10.10 -0.47 37.47
C LEU A 208 -9.48 -1.76 38.07
N GLY A 209 -10.35 -2.76 38.28
CA GLY A 209 -9.95 -4.09 38.72
C GLY A 209 -9.11 -4.86 37.68
N SER A 210 -8.82 -6.12 37.99
CA SER A 210 -8.05 -6.98 37.10
C SER A 210 -8.91 -7.59 35.99
N GLY A 211 -8.47 -7.47 34.73
CA GLY A 211 -9.13 -8.05 33.56
C GLY A 211 -8.14 -8.73 32.62
N ASP A 212 -8.67 -9.58 31.73
CA ASP A 212 -7.91 -10.29 30.70
C ASP A 212 -7.54 -9.35 29.56
N ARG A 213 -6.22 -9.12 29.40
CA ARG A 213 -5.65 -8.18 28.43
C ARG A 213 -4.63 -8.85 27.51
N VAL A 214 -4.52 -8.30 26.31
CA VAL A 214 -3.76 -8.82 25.18
C VAL A 214 -2.48 -8.00 24.96
N CYS A 215 -1.35 -8.70 24.79
CA CYS A 215 -0.18 -8.19 24.08
C CYS A 215 -0.17 -8.76 22.67
N VAL A 216 0.14 -7.92 21.68
CA VAL A 216 0.43 -8.34 20.31
C VAL A 216 1.93 -8.23 20.09
N ASP A 217 2.60 -9.35 19.85
CA ASP A 217 3.99 -9.41 19.39
C ASP A 217 3.99 -9.60 17.87
N THR A 218 4.57 -8.67 17.12
CA THR A 218 4.67 -8.74 15.65
C THR A 218 6.01 -9.35 15.21
N CYS A 219 6.13 -9.68 13.92
CA CYS A 219 7.37 -10.02 13.25
C CYS A 219 8.12 -8.78 12.72
N SER A 220 7.89 -7.61 13.31
CA SER A 220 8.42 -6.32 12.82
C SER A 220 8.90 -5.45 13.97
N ILE A 221 9.96 -4.68 13.75
CA ILE A 221 10.42 -3.65 14.70
C ILE A 221 9.58 -2.38 14.46
N MET A 222 9.16 -1.73 15.54
CA MET A 222 8.49 -0.42 15.57
C MET A 222 9.43 0.64 16.16
N GLU A 223 9.36 1.84 15.60
CA GLU A 223 10.11 3.01 16.04
C GLU A 223 9.41 3.76 17.20
N ILE A 224 9.97 4.90 17.62
CA ILE A 224 9.36 5.77 18.64
C ILE A 224 8.28 6.63 17.96
N GLY A 225 7.06 6.56 18.49
CA GLY A 225 5.87 7.14 17.87
C GLY A 225 5.04 6.12 17.07
N GLU A 226 5.55 4.90 16.84
CA GLU A 226 4.77 3.81 16.22
C GLU A 226 4.04 2.94 17.25
N GLY A 227 2.85 2.50 16.87
CA GLY A 227 1.95 1.70 17.69
C GLY A 227 0.83 1.05 16.87
N MET A 228 -0.31 0.80 17.51
CA MET A 228 -1.52 0.28 16.87
C MET A 228 -2.74 1.10 17.28
N LEU A 229 -3.72 1.23 16.38
CA LEU A 229 -5.01 1.86 16.66
C LEU A 229 -5.95 0.86 17.36
N ILE A 230 -6.25 1.10 18.64
CA ILE A 230 -7.04 0.20 19.51
C ILE A 230 -8.06 0.99 20.34
N GLY A 231 -9.29 0.50 20.45
CA GLY A 231 -10.35 1.15 21.22
C GLY A 231 -11.47 0.21 21.62
N SER A 232 -12.30 0.60 22.59
CA SER A 232 -13.48 -0.19 23.01
C SER A 232 -14.62 -0.14 21.98
N TYR A 233 -14.59 0.80 21.04
CA TYR A 233 -15.59 1.03 20.01
C TYR A 233 -14.91 1.13 18.64
N SER A 234 -15.49 0.55 17.59
CA SER A 234 -14.84 0.47 16.27
C SER A 234 -14.59 1.84 15.63
N GLN A 235 -15.54 2.77 15.83
CA GLN A 235 -15.53 4.14 15.32
C GLN A 235 -14.52 5.07 16.01
N GLY A 236 -13.81 4.60 17.05
CA GLY A 236 -13.01 5.45 17.95
C GLY A 236 -11.82 4.72 18.56
N LEU A 237 -10.67 4.76 17.87
CA LEU A 237 -9.48 4.01 18.21
C LEU A 237 -8.34 4.94 18.69
N PHE A 238 -7.60 4.52 19.70
CA PHE A 238 -6.52 5.28 20.32
C PHE A 238 -5.18 4.78 19.78
N LEU A 239 -4.20 5.66 19.53
CA LEU A 239 -2.86 5.23 19.15
C LEU A 239 -2.08 4.73 20.37
N VAL A 240 -2.16 3.42 20.62
CA VAL A 240 -1.44 2.73 21.70
C VAL A 240 -0.02 2.44 21.22
N HIS A 241 0.94 3.11 21.85
CA HIS A 241 2.34 3.06 21.47
C HIS A 241 2.99 1.71 21.79
N SER A 242 4.00 1.34 21.00
CA SER A 242 4.80 0.14 21.19
C SER A 242 5.67 0.16 22.45
N GLU A 243 6.19 -1.00 22.86
CA GLU A 243 7.16 -1.13 23.95
C GLU A 243 8.60 -0.74 23.50
N SER A 244 8.74 0.18 22.51
CA SER A 244 10.01 0.58 21.90
C SER A 244 10.86 1.52 22.77
N LEU A 245 10.27 2.21 23.75
CA LEU A 245 10.99 3.02 24.74
C LEU A 245 11.46 2.17 25.92
N GLU A 246 12.76 2.24 26.21
CA GLU A 246 13.37 1.69 27.43
C GLU A 246 12.86 2.37 28.71
N SER A 247 13.11 1.74 29.85
CA SER A 247 12.79 2.24 31.19
C SER A 247 13.82 1.74 32.21
N GLU A 248 13.93 2.39 33.36
CA GLU A 248 14.90 2.00 34.41
C GLU A 248 14.74 0.54 34.90
N TYR A 249 13.56 -0.05 34.71
CA TYR A 249 13.19 -1.37 35.23
C TYR A 249 12.94 -2.43 34.15
N VAL A 250 12.82 -2.04 32.87
CA VAL A 250 12.44 -2.94 31.77
C VAL A 250 13.12 -2.54 30.45
N GLU A 251 13.84 -3.50 29.85
CA GLU A 251 14.36 -3.45 28.48
C GLU A 251 13.22 -3.25 27.45
N SER A 252 13.50 -2.50 26.38
CA SER A 252 12.54 -2.28 25.30
C SER A 252 12.22 -3.57 24.53
N ARG A 253 10.99 -3.64 24.00
CA ARG A 253 10.51 -4.70 23.11
C ARG A 253 9.80 -4.03 21.92
N PRO A 254 10.55 -3.41 20.99
CA PRO A 254 9.98 -2.65 19.88
C PRO A 254 9.14 -3.48 18.90
N PHE A 255 8.99 -4.79 19.07
CA PHE A 255 8.05 -5.65 18.34
C PHE A 255 6.70 -5.85 19.05
N ARG A 256 6.49 -5.27 20.24
CA ARG A 256 5.29 -5.47 21.07
C ARG A 256 4.43 -4.21 21.15
N VAL A 257 3.12 -4.40 21.06
CA VAL A 257 2.11 -3.45 21.58
C VAL A 257 1.35 -4.10 22.75
N ASN A 258 1.21 -3.35 23.84
CA ASN A 258 0.48 -3.77 25.04
C ASN A 258 -1.02 -3.43 24.93
N ALA A 259 -1.66 -3.97 23.88
CA ALA A 259 -2.84 -3.43 23.22
C ALA A 259 -4.03 -3.03 24.12
N GLY A 260 -4.63 -3.96 24.86
CA GLY A 260 -5.86 -3.71 25.62
C GLY A 260 -6.61 -4.99 26.01
N PRO A 261 -7.78 -4.91 26.66
CA PRO A 261 -8.62 -6.07 26.96
C PRO A 261 -9.06 -6.87 25.73
N VAL A 262 -9.41 -8.14 25.96
CA VAL A 262 -9.87 -9.09 24.93
C VAL A 262 -11.05 -8.62 24.05
N HIS A 263 -11.85 -7.66 24.52
CA HIS A 263 -13.01 -7.10 23.80
C HIS A 263 -12.70 -5.85 22.96
N ALA A 264 -11.51 -5.25 23.09
CA ALA A 264 -11.19 -4.04 22.36
C ALA A 264 -10.94 -4.37 20.88
N TYR A 265 -11.36 -3.47 19.99
CA TYR A 265 -11.06 -3.54 18.57
C TYR A 265 -9.62 -3.13 18.29
N VAL A 266 -9.03 -3.68 17.23
CA VAL A 266 -7.75 -3.27 16.65
C VAL A 266 -7.92 -3.04 15.14
N MET A 267 -7.27 -2.01 14.60
CA MET A 267 -7.26 -1.77 13.15
C MET A 267 -6.36 -2.78 12.42
N THR A 268 -6.86 -3.27 11.30
CA THR A 268 -6.22 -4.26 10.40
C THR A 268 -6.24 -3.72 8.96
N PRO A 269 -5.43 -4.26 8.03
CA PRO A 269 -5.37 -3.76 6.67
C PRO A 269 -6.73 -3.70 5.95
N ASN A 270 -6.88 -2.74 5.03
CA ASN A 270 -8.10 -2.49 4.24
C ASN A 270 -9.29 -1.92 5.05
N HIS A 271 -9.04 -1.03 6.04
CA HIS A 271 -10.06 -0.36 6.86
C HIS A 271 -11.03 -1.34 7.54
N LYS A 272 -10.46 -2.36 8.20
CA LYS A 272 -11.22 -3.38 8.94
C LYS A 272 -10.76 -3.44 10.39
N THR A 273 -11.68 -3.74 11.29
CA THR A 273 -11.34 -4.07 12.68
C THR A 273 -11.52 -5.57 12.96
N LYS A 274 -10.74 -6.07 13.92
CA LYS A 274 -10.93 -7.36 14.61
C LYS A 274 -11.04 -7.09 16.12
N TYR A 275 -11.64 -7.99 16.89
CA TYR A 275 -11.41 -8.00 18.34
C TYR A 275 -10.00 -8.51 18.65
N LEU A 276 -9.35 -7.97 19.69
CA LEU A 276 -8.01 -8.43 20.14
C LEU A 276 -7.96 -9.91 20.56
N SER A 277 -9.11 -10.52 20.86
CA SER A 277 -9.25 -11.97 21.13
C SER A 277 -9.31 -12.85 19.88
N GLU A 278 -9.53 -12.26 18.69
CA GLU A 278 -9.62 -12.96 17.38
C GLU A 278 -8.31 -12.89 16.59
N LEU A 279 -7.25 -12.34 17.18
CA LEU A 279 -5.91 -12.36 16.61
C LEU A 279 -5.23 -13.71 16.88
N GLU A 280 -4.69 -14.32 15.84
CA GLU A 280 -3.84 -15.51 15.91
C GLU A 280 -2.45 -15.25 15.32
N ALA A 281 -1.52 -16.20 15.48
CA ALA A 281 -0.19 -16.08 14.86
C ALA A 281 -0.30 -16.31 13.34
N GLY A 282 0.19 -15.35 12.55
CA GLY A 282 0.03 -15.30 11.10
C GLY A 282 -1.03 -14.30 10.60
N ASP A 283 -1.83 -13.70 11.48
CA ASP A 283 -2.70 -12.57 11.11
C ASP A 283 -1.90 -11.33 10.70
N GLU A 284 -2.53 -10.44 9.92
CA GLU A 284 -2.04 -9.08 9.68
C GLU A 284 -2.70 -8.07 10.63
N VAL A 285 -1.88 -7.27 11.29
CA VAL A 285 -2.29 -6.07 12.05
C VAL A 285 -1.67 -4.82 11.43
N LEU A 286 -2.24 -3.66 11.71
CA LEU A 286 -1.77 -2.40 11.16
C LEU A 286 -0.90 -1.63 12.17
N ILE A 287 0.39 -1.47 11.87
CA ILE A 287 1.26 -0.53 12.57
C ILE A 287 0.94 0.87 12.06
N VAL A 288 0.84 1.84 12.98
CA VAL A 288 0.50 3.23 12.70
C VAL A 288 1.52 4.15 13.37
N ASP A 289 2.03 5.15 12.65
CA ASP A 289 2.94 6.16 13.17
C ASP A 289 2.20 7.40 13.72
N LYS A 290 2.95 8.26 14.42
CA LYS A 290 2.45 9.52 15.00
C LYS A 290 1.88 10.53 13.98
N ASP A 291 2.20 10.39 12.69
CA ASP A 291 1.75 11.30 11.63
C ASP A 291 0.53 10.75 10.89
N GLY A 292 0.17 9.48 11.13
CA GLY A 292 -0.97 8.77 10.53
C GLY A 292 -0.62 7.80 9.39
N LYS A 293 0.66 7.60 9.07
CA LYS A 293 1.09 6.60 8.07
C LYS A 293 0.98 5.20 8.65
N THR A 294 0.68 4.21 7.80
CA THR A 294 0.43 2.85 8.27
C THR A 294 1.06 1.77 7.42
N ARG A 295 1.52 0.69 8.05
CA ARG A 295 2.13 -0.47 7.38
C ARG A 295 1.62 -1.79 7.97
N PRO A 296 1.37 -2.82 7.15
CA PRO A 296 0.97 -4.13 7.66
C PRO A 296 2.13 -4.78 8.41
N ALA A 297 1.81 -5.57 9.44
CA ALA A 297 2.76 -6.40 10.15
C ALA A 297 2.13 -7.75 10.52
N ILE A 298 2.90 -8.82 10.33
CA ILE A 298 2.48 -10.17 10.71
C ILE A 298 2.53 -10.30 12.24
N VAL A 299 1.47 -10.83 12.83
CA VAL A 299 1.41 -11.23 14.24
C VAL A 299 2.24 -12.49 14.45
N GLY A 300 3.33 -12.39 15.23
CA GLY A 300 4.17 -13.53 15.60
C GLY A 300 3.65 -14.28 16.83
N ARG A 301 3.04 -13.57 17.78
CA ARG A 301 2.38 -14.15 18.97
C ARG A 301 1.37 -13.20 19.57
N VAL A 302 0.22 -13.76 19.98
CA VAL A 302 -0.74 -13.11 20.86
C VAL A 302 -0.58 -13.67 22.27
N LYS A 303 -0.58 -12.80 23.30
CA LYS A 303 -0.46 -13.21 24.71
C LYS A 303 -1.58 -12.59 25.53
N ILE A 304 -2.44 -13.42 26.09
CA ILE A 304 -3.52 -13.01 27.01
C ILE A 304 -3.07 -13.24 28.46
N GLU A 305 -3.22 -12.25 29.34
CA GLU A 305 -2.95 -12.36 30.78
C GLU A 305 -3.81 -11.42 31.62
N LYS A 306 -3.99 -11.71 32.92
CA LYS A 306 -4.73 -10.81 33.83
C LYS A 306 -3.85 -9.73 34.43
N ARG A 307 -4.26 -8.47 34.29
CA ARG A 307 -3.60 -7.28 34.85
C ARG A 307 -4.61 -6.27 35.39
N PRO A 308 -4.27 -5.40 36.35
CA PRO A 308 -5.06 -4.23 36.69
C PRO A 308 -5.24 -3.32 35.46
N LEU A 309 -6.45 -2.81 35.27
CA LEU A 309 -6.78 -1.96 34.13
C LEU A 309 -6.91 -0.49 34.53
N ILE A 310 -6.94 0.40 33.54
CA ILE A 310 -7.35 1.80 33.63
C ILE A 310 -8.30 2.10 32.48
N LEU A 311 -9.42 2.76 32.78
CA LEU A 311 -10.31 3.36 31.79
C LEU A 311 -9.75 4.72 31.38
N VAL A 312 -9.64 4.95 30.07
CA VAL A 312 -9.36 6.25 29.47
C VAL A 312 -10.59 6.67 28.67
N GLU A 313 -11.25 7.76 29.08
CA GLU A 313 -12.28 8.43 28.27
C GLU A 313 -11.70 9.73 27.71
N ALA A 314 -11.85 9.93 26.41
CA ALA A 314 -11.43 11.15 25.71
C ALA A 314 -12.56 11.67 24.81
N GLU A 315 -12.51 12.94 24.45
CA GLU A 315 -13.55 13.60 23.65
C GLU A 315 -12.94 14.35 22.46
N TYR A 316 -13.56 14.18 21.30
CA TYR A 316 -13.24 14.90 20.07
C TYR A 316 -14.53 15.39 19.42
N ASN A 317 -14.68 16.70 19.22
CA ASN A 317 -15.88 17.34 18.65
C ASN A 317 -17.22 16.91 19.31
N GLY A 318 -17.21 16.60 20.61
CA GLY A 318 -18.37 16.11 21.37
C GLY A 318 -18.63 14.60 21.26
N MET A 319 -17.90 13.88 20.42
CA MET A 319 -17.89 12.41 20.40
C MET A 319 -17.01 11.88 21.51
N LYS A 320 -17.58 11.03 22.38
CA LYS A 320 -16.86 10.37 23.47
C LYS A 320 -16.28 9.04 23.01
N LEU A 321 -14.98 8.90 23.23
CA LEU A 321 -14.16 7.77 22.84
C LEU A 321 -13.65 7.08 24.11
N ARG A 322 -13.56 5.75 24.10
CA ARG A 322 -13.04 4.98 25.24
C ARG A 322 -12.07 3.90 24.81
N THR A 323 -11.08 3.69 25.66
CA THR A 323 -10.28 2.47 25.66
C THR A 323 -10.01 2.05 27.10
N LEU A 324 -9.73 0.77 27.29
CA LEU A 324 -9.18 0.25 28.53
C LEU A 324 -7.76 -0.23 28.25
N LEU A 325 -6.83 0.10 29.14
CA LEU A 325 -5.42 -0.27 29.03
C LEU A 325 -4.96 -0.92 30.33
N GLN A 326 -3.80 -1.59 30.32
CA GLN A 326 -3.16 -1.96 31.60
C GLN A 326 -2.76 -0.69 32.35
N ASN A 327 -2.99 -0.65 33.66
CA ASN A 327 -2.48 0.41 34.52
C ASN A 327 -1.01 0.13 34.89
N ALA A 328 -0.07 0.67 34.10
CA ALA A 328 1.38 0.66 34.38
C ALA A 328 2.16 1.68 33.53
N GLU A 329 3.29 2.15 34.05
CA GLU A 329 4.19 3.16 33.44
C GLU A 329 4.73 2.80 32.04
N THR A 330 4.81 1.50 31.71
CA THR A 330 5.31 1.04 30.39
C THR A 330 4.26 1.10 29.29
N ILE A 331 3.00 1.36 29.64
CA ILE A 331 1.86 1.44 28.75
C ILE A 331 1.67 2.91 28.35
N ARG A 332 1.71 3.20 27.05
CA ARG A 332 1.80 4.58 26.54
C ARG A 332 0.79 4.85 25.43
N LEU A 333 0.23 6.06 25.43
CA LEU A 333 -0.51 6.65 24.31
C LEU A 333 0.37 7.73 23.65
N VAL A 334 0.14 8.02 22.38
CA VAL A 334 0.86 9.12 21.69
C VAL A 334 0.09 10.44 21.87
N ASN A 335 0.78 11.53 22.25
CA ASN A 335 0.17 12.84 22.47
C ASN A 335 0.05 13.69 21.18
N ASP A 336 -0.56 14.88 21.27
CA ASP A 336 -0.75 15.80 20.12
C ASP A 336 0.55 16.42 19.54
N LYS A 337 1.72 16.04 20.05
CA LYS A 337 3.04 16.36 19.52
C LYS A 337 3.78 15.13 18.95
N GLY A 338 3.17 13.95 19.00
CA GLY A 338 3.80 12.69 18.60
C GLY A 338 4.70 12.05 19.68
N GLU A 339 4.68 12.55 20.91
CA GLU A 339 5.48 12.02 22.03
C GLU A 339 4.71 10.89 22.76
N PRO A 340 5.32 9.73 23.05
CA PRO A 340 4.66 8.69 23.86
C PRO A 340 4.58 9.06 25.35
N VAL A 341 3.36 9.14 25.89
CA VAL A 341 3.07 9.50 27.29
C VAL A 341 2.50 8.29 28.04
N SER A 342 3.01 8.04 29.25
CA SER A 342 2.59 6.95 30.14
C SER A 342 1.16 7.14 30.65
N VAL A 343 0.36 6.08 30.64
CA VAL A 343 -1.03 6.11 31.16
C VAL A 343 -1.11 6.39 32.67
N SER A 344 0.00 6.23 33.39
CA SER A 344 0.12 6.59 34.81
C SER A 344 0.43 8.07 35.03
N ASP A 345 0.85 8.80 33.99
CA ASP A 345 1.21 10.23 34.05
C ASP A 345 0.16 11.16 33.43
N LEU A 346 -0.73 10.62 32.58
CA LEU A 346 -1.86 11.32 31.95
C LEU A 346 -2.82 11.94 32.99
N LYS A 347 -3.44 13.05 32.63
CA LYS A 347 -4.45 13.79 33.39
C LYS A 347 -5.63 14.20 32.51
N GLU A 348 -6.74 14.56 33.14
CA GLU A 348 -7.85 15.25 32.47
C GLU A 348 -7.37 16.59 31.88
N GLY A 349 -7.72 16.86 30.63
CA GLY A 349 -7.22 18.00 29.85
C GLY A 349 -5.96 17.72 29.00
N ASP A 350 -5.25 16.61 29.22
CA ASP A 350 -4.17 16.19 28.30
C ASP A 350 -4.76 15.75 26.95
N LYS A 351 -3.94 15.78 25.90
CA LYS A 351 -4.34 15.42 24.54
C LYS A 351 -3.60 14.21 24.01
N ILE A 352 -4.32 13.39 23.26
CA ILE A 352 -3.87 12.12 22.70
C ILE A 352 -4.33 11.96 21.25
N LEU A 353 -3.55 11.24 20.45
CA LEU A 353 -3.91 10.90 19.08
C LEU A 353 -4.90 9.72 19.06
N VAL A 354 -6.01 9.95 18.38
CA VAL A 354 -7.05 8.97 18.08
C VAL A 354 -7.33 8.95 16.58
N TYR A 355 -7.75 7.82 16.06
CA TYR A 355 -8.50 7.75 14.82
C TYR A 355 -10.00 7.75 15.15
N VAL A 356 -10.76 8.59 14.43
CA VAL A 356 -12.22 8.65 14.52
C VAL A 356 -12.78 8.42 13.13
N GLU A 357 -13.69 7.45 13.00
CA GLU A 357 -14.36 7.17 11.74
C GLU A 357 -15.54 8.15 11.56
N GLU A 358 -15.33 9.21 10.77
CA GLU A 358 -16.42 10.10 10.38
C GLU A 358 -17.43 9.32 9.50
N ALA A 359 -18.69 9.27 9.94
CA ALA A 359 -19.74 8.47 9.33
C ALA A 359 -19.82 8.67 7.79
N ALA A 360 -19.60 7.58 7.05
CA ALA A 360 -19.21 7.63 5.64
C ALA A 360 -20.21 8.39 4.74
N ARG A 361 -19.78 9.54 4.21
CA ARG A 361 -20.53 10.35 3.25
C ARG A 361 -20.42 9.81 1.82
N HIS A 362 -21.00 8.64 1.56
CA HIS A 362 -21.18 8.14 0.19
C HIS A 362 -22.62 8.32 -0.32
N PHE A 363 -22.76 8.86 -1.53
CA PHE A 363 -23.94 8.80 -2.41
C PHE A 363 -25.31 9.17 -1.81
N GLY A 364 -25.37 10.05 -0.81
CA GLY A 364 -26.57 10.81 -0.47
C GLY A 364 -27.70 10.04 0.24
N MET A 365 -27.48 8.78 0.64
CA MET A 365 -28.38 8.03 1.52
C MET A 365 -27.58 7.44 2.67
N ALA A 366 -27.82 7.95 3.89
CA ALA A 366 -27.24 7.38 5.09
C ALA A 366 -27.91 6.05 5.42
N ILE A 367 -27.12 4.99 5.62
CA ILE A 367 -27.54 3.81 6.36
C ILE A 367 -27.11 4.05 7.82
N GLU A 368 -28.00 4.66 8.61
CA GLU A 368 -27.82 4.77 10.06
C GLU A 368 -28.05 3.40 10.72
N GLU A 369 -27.10 2.47 10.61
CA GLU A 369 -27.08 1.32 11.52
C GLU A 369 -26.92 1.84 12.95
N THR A 370 -28.02 1.79 13.71
CA THR A 370 -28.11 2.37 15.06
C THR A 370 -27.45 1.44 16.09
N ILE A 371 -26.14 1.24 15.95
CA ILE A 371 -25.31 0.48 16.88
C ILE A 371 -25.11 1.34 18.14
N ILE A 372 -25.48 0.80 19.31
CA ILE A 372 -25.37 1.49 20.60
C ILE A 372 -24.41 0.70 21.50
N GLU A 373 -23.12 0.96 21.34
CA GLU A 373 -22.07 0.57 22.30
C GLU A 373 -22.10 1.55 23.50
N LYS A 374 -21.69 1.12 24.71
CA LYS A 374 -21.91 1.88 25.97
C LYS A 374 -20.79 1.76 27.01
#